data_AF-A0A8D8FLU2-F1
#
_entry.id   AF-A0A8D8FLU2-F1
#
_cell.length_a   1.000
_cell.length_b   1.000
_cell.length_c   1.000
_cell.angle_alpha   90.00
_cell.angle_beta   90.00
_cell.angle_gamma   90.00
#
_symmetry.space_group_name_H-M   'P 1'
#
loop_
_entity.id
_entity.type
_entity.pdbx_description
1 polymer ?
#
loop_
_entity_poly.entity_id
_entity_poly.type
_entity_poly.pdbx_seq_one_letter_code
_entity_poly.pdbx_strand_id
1 'polypeptide(L)'
;MTDKSALLLLLQRPLEPAFLPKDDGKSVLIIPEEYMSDRYRPLTEDIQTRFSGGTEQEVPVRKVAVPDVSWAEVIDRRGAFSLFIEKHRDIAGRLIDLFIAQPDASTLMGVGTALRDRLNPNLFQYAMTVAIQHRPDTKDLPIPSIIQLFPDQFVDPSIFPQLREEGSIVQQEKRTTIDIKPNYTASDREPEQRMAYFREDIGVNMHHWHWHLVYPGGASREVVAKDRRGELFYYMHSQVIARYNIDRFCNRLGRCRPLTNYREAIPEAYFPKMVRSSSNRAYPARAADTFLKDVNRTDNDTVVTVNDLQRWTDRIHQAIDQGFVIDTTGKNIPLDDVKGIDILGDIVEASTLTVNRKLYGSLHNFGHDILAYIHDPEYRYLEDFGVMGDVTTAMRDPVFYRWHSNIDGIFRKFVETLEPYTTRQLGFAGIRVNSINARINRPNAPANVLLTYWQKSQVDLAAGLDFGPRGNVFASFTHLQHAPFTYEIKVTNSSGSPKRGTARIFLAPKVDERGTNLKFNEQRTLYIEMDKFGVNCK
;
A
#
# COMPACT_ATOMS: atom_id res chain seq x y z
N MET A 1 -20.08 29.70 1.06
CA MET A 1 -19.87 28.24 1.11
C MET A 1 -18.38 28.01 0.97
N THR A 2 -17.76 27.22 1.84
CA THR A 2 -16.36 26.85 1.70
C THR A 2 -16.26 25.93 0.48
N ASP A 3 -15.41 26.28 -0.48
CA ASP A 3 -15.13 25.44 -1.64
C ASP A 3 -14.63 24.07 -1.15
N LYS A 4 -15.17 22.97 -1.70
CA LYS A 4 -14.76 21.60 -1.35
C LYS A 4 -13.27 21.37 -1.59
N SER A 5 -12.65 22.14 -2.50
CA SER A 5 -11.21 22.13 -2.73
C SER A 5 -10.39 22.49 -1.48
N ALA A 6 -10.96 23.25 -0.54
CA ALA A 6 -10.31 23.62 0.72
C ALA A 6 -9.95 22.41 1.59
N LEU A 7 -10.62 21.25 1.42
CA LEU A 7 -10.25 20.02 2.11
C LEU A 7 -8.81 19.58 1.78
N LEU A 8 -8.31 19.93 0.59
CA LEU A 8 -6.92 19.65 0.18
C LEU A 8 -5.88 20.42 1.01
N LEU A 9 -6.27 21.54 1.63
CA LEU A 9 -5.41 22.28 2.57
C LEU A 9 -5.13 21.50 3.85
N LEU A 10 -5.99 20.53 4.20
CA LEU A 10 -5.76 19.60 5.31
C LEU A 10 -4.82 18.45 4.91
N LEU A 11 -4.65 18.19 3.61
CA LEU A 11 -3.86 17.10 3.02
C LEU A 11 -2.48 17.59 2.55
N GLN A 12 -1.75 18.32 3.38
CA GLN A 12 -0.38 18.75 3.13
C GLN A 12 0.29 19.10 4.47
N ARG A 13 1.63 19.07 4.52
CA ARG A 13 2.45 19.40 5.70
C ARG A 13 1.89 18.80 7.00
N PRO A 14 1.84 17.47 7.13
CA PRO A 14 1.00 16.79 8.11
C PRO A 14 1.28 17.17 9.58
N LEU A 15 2.52 17.52 9.96
CA LEU A 15 2.83 17.93 11.33
C LEU A 15 2.64 19.44 11.58
N GLU A 16 2.69 20.26 10.54
CA GLU A 16 2.44 21.71 10.65
C GLU A 16 0.98 21.98 11.01
N PRO A 17 0.68 22.72 12.09
CA PRO A 17 -0.69 23.03 12.47
C PRO A 17 -1.53 23.67 11.36
N ALA A 18 -2.84 23.48 11.40
CA ALA A 18 -3.79 23.93 10.39
C ALA A 18 -3.76 25.45 10.19
N PHE A 19 -3.49 26.23 11.24
CA PHE A 19 -3.36 27.69 11.19
C PHE A 19 -2.12 28.21 10.46
N LEU A 20 -1.11 27.37 10.22
CA LEU A 20 0.05 27.80 9.43
C LEU A 20 -0.33 27.95 7.95
N PRO A 21 0.31 28.87 7.22
CA PRO A 21 0.04 29.05 5.79
C PRO A 21 0.31 27.77 4.99
N LYS A 22 -0.56 27.48 4.03
CA LYS A 22 -0.57 26.33 3.11
C LYS A 22 -0.35 26.82 1.67
N ASP A 23 -0.18 25.89 0.73
CA ASP A 23 0.06 26.18 -0.70
C ASP A 23 1.23 27.16 -0.90
N ASP A 24 2.37 26.84 -0.28
CA ASP A 24 3.55 27.70 -0.30
C ASP A 24 3.35 29.10 0.33
N GLY A 25 2.40 29.19 1.26
CA GLY A 25 2.05 30.42 1.96
C GLY A 25 1.04 31.30 1.25
N LYS A 26 0.37 30.78 0.21
CA LYS A 26 -0.69 31.48 -0.50
C LYS A 26 -2.05 31.39 0.20
N SER A 27 -2.30 30.28 0.91
CA SER A 27 -3.59 29.99 1.52
C SER A 27 -3.47 29.92 3.05
N VAL A 28 -4.42 30.46 3.80
CA VAL A 28 -4.49 30.26 5.26
C VAL A 28 -5.90 29.91 5.71
N LEU A 29 -6.01 28.98 6.65
CA LEU A 29 -7.28 28.63 7.28
C LEU A 29 -7.56 29.61 8.43
N ILE A 30 -8.69 30.30 8.38
CA ILE A 30 -9.16 31.10 9.51
C ILE A 30 -9.90 30.17 10.47
N ILE A 31 -9.17 29.71 11.49
CA ILE A 31 -9.66 28.70 12.43
C ILE A 31 -10.31 29.33 13.67
N PRO A 32 -11.43 28.77 14.17
CA PRO A 32 -11.97 29.13 15.48
C PRO A 32 -10.95 28.91 16.61
N GLU A 33 -10.93 29.82 17.59
CA GLU A 33 -10.01 29.74 18.75
C GLU A 33 -10.14 28.42 19.52
N GLU A 34 -11.35 27.86 19.63
CA GLU A 34 -11.60 26.58 20.31
C GLU A 34 -10.97 25.36 19.62
N TYR A 35 -10.57 25.49 18.35
CA TYR A 35 -9.85 24.44 17.63
C TYR A 35 -8.35 24.46 17.93
N MET A 36 -7.83 25.59 18.44
CA MET A 36 -6.44 25.68 18.88
C MET A 36 -6.18 24.67 19.99
N SER A 37 -5.10 23.90 19.84
CA SER A 37 -4.57 23.08 20.92
C SER A 37 -4.25 23.94 22.15
N ASP A 38 -4.26 23.35 23.34
CA ASP A 38 -4.00 24.06 24.60
C ASP A 38 -2.67 24.82 24.58
N ARG A 39 -1.67 24.30 23.85
CA ARG A 39 -0.38 24.98 23.68
C ARG A 39 -0.48 26.32 22.94
N TYR A 40 -1.33 26.41 21.92
CA TYR A 40 -1.39 27.56 21.03
C TYR A 40 -2.56 28.50 21.33
N ARG A 41 -3.57 28.06 22.07
CA ARG A 41 -4.73 28.89 22.44
C ARG A 41 -4.34 30.22 23.10
N PRO A 42 -3.39 30.29 24.06
CA PRO A 42 -2.97 31.56 24.65
C PRO A 42 -2.24 32.51 23.68
N LEU A 43 -1.85 32.04 22.49
CA LEU A 43 -1.09 32.77 21.47
C LEU A 43 -1.92 33.06 20.22
N THR A 44 -3.25 32.94 20.30
CA THR A 44 -4.13 33.01 19.12
C THR A 44 -3.98 34.34 18.37
N GLU A 45 -4.01 35.47 19.08
CA GLU A 45 -3.85 36.80 18.46
C GLU A 45 -2.48 36.98 17.79
N ASP A 46 -1.41 36.54 18.46
CA ASP A 46 -0.04 36.61 17.91
C ASP A 46 0.13 35.74 16.66
N ILE A 47 -0.41 34.51 16.70
CA ILE A 47 -0.35 33.56 15.59
C ILE A 47 -1.15 34.09 14.39
N GLN A 48 -2.38 34.56 14.62
CA GLN A 48 -3.19 35.14 13.56
C GLN A 48 -2.46 36.32 12.93
N THR A 49 -2.01 37.29 13.73
CA THR A 49 -1.27 38.47 13.22
C THR A 49 -0.04 38.08 12.41
N ARG A 50 0.72 37.07 12.87
CA ARG A 50 1.96 36.64 12.21
C ARG A 50 1.74 35.89 10.90
N PHE A 51 0.67 35.10 10.80
CA PHE A 51 0.52 34.11 9.73
C PHE A 51 -0.65 34.37 8.77
N SER A 52 -1.59 35.26 9.09
CA SER A 52 -2.61 35.71 8.14
C SER A 52 -2.17 36.91 7.29
N GLY A 53 -1.20 37.71 7.77
CA GLY A 53 -0.69 38.86 7.03
C GLY A 53 0.04 38.47 5.74
N GLY A 54 -0.52 38.83 4.58
CA GLY A 54 0.13 38.70 3.27
C GLY A 54 -0.14 37.41 2.50
N THR A 55 -1.12 36.60 2.91
CA THR A 55 -1.60 35.46 2.12
C THR A 55 -2.54 35.90 0.99
N GLU A 56 -2.51 35.21 -0.15
CA GLU A 56 -3.39 35.48 -1.30
C GLU A 56 -4.85 35.10 -1.02
N GLN A 57 -5.06 34.06 -0.21
CA GLN A 57 -6.37 33.49 0.07
C GLN A 57 -6.56 33.18 1.56
N GLU A 58 -7.57 33.81 2.16
CA GLU A 58 -8.08 33.43 3.48
C GLU A 58 -9.30 32.51 3.31
N VAL A 59 -9.30 31.37 4.00
CA VAL A 59 -10.37 30.37 3.94
C VAL A 59 -11.05 30.25 5.30
N PRO A 60 -12.24 30.87 5.48
CA PRO A 60 -13.01 30.75 6.70
C PRO A 60 -13.46 29.31 6.94
N VAL A 61 -13.11 28.76 8.10
CA VAL A 61 -13.53 27.42 8.51
C VAL A 61 -14.88 27.52 9.22
N ARG A 62 -15.87 26.75 8.75
CA ARG A 62 -17.18 26.66 9.42
C ARG A 62 -16.98 26.15 10.85
N LYS A 63 -17.45 26.92 11.82
CA LYS A 63 -17.53 26.49 13.21
C LYS A 63 -18.56 25.35 13.33
N VAL A 64 -18.17 24.26 13.97
CA VAL A 64 -18.95 23.05 14.20
C VAL A 64 -18.70 22.58 15.64
N ALA A 65 -19.60 21.75 16.17
CA ALA A 65 -19.32 21.08 17.43
C ALA A 65 -18.13 20.14 17.25
N VAL A 66 -17.11 20.26 18.11
CA VAL A 66 -15.96 19.37 18.10
C VAL A 66 -16.40 17.99 18.58
N PRO A 67 -16.27 16.93 17.77
CA PRO A 67 -16.64 15.59 18.21
C PRO A 67 -15.66 15.06 19.26
N ASP A 68 -16.15 14.25 20.20
CA ASP A 68 -15.29 13.53 21.14
C ASP A 68 -14.55 12.40 20.42
N VAL A 69 -13.22 12.54 20.37
CA VAL A 69 -12.30 11.59 19.76
C VAL A 69 -11.23 11.10 20.74
N SER A 70 -11.51 11.12 22.05
CA SER A 70 -10.62 10.57 23.09
C SER A 70 -10.15 9.14 22.79
N TRP A 71 -10.99 8.35 22.11
CA TRP A 71 -10.68 7.00 21.64
C TRP A 71 -9.66 6.93 20.49
N ALA A 72 -9.44 8.02 19.75
CA ALA A 72 -8.43 8.13 18.70
C ALA A 72 -7.13 8.78 19.20
N GLU A 73 -7.23 9.68 20.19
CA GLU A 73 -6.10 10.36 20.83
C GLU A 73 -5.20 9.40 21.64
N VAL A 74 -5.64 8.16 21.86
CA VAL A 74 -4.79 7.08 22.40
C VAL A 74 -3.59 6.75 21.52
N ILE A 75 -3.65 7.08 20.22
CA ILE A 75 -2.49 7.03 19.33
C ILE A 75 -1.81 8.40 19.40
N ASP A 76 -0.64 8.43 20.03
CA ASP A 76 0.11 9.67 20.20
C ASP A 76 0.29 10.41 18.86
N ARG A 77 0.20 11.74 18.91
CA ARG A 77 0.30 12.59 17.71
C ARG A 77 1.61 12.37 16.96
N ARG A 78 2.70 12.02 17.65
CA ARG A 78 4.01 11.75 17.03
C ARG A 78 4.38 10.27 17.00
N GLY A 79 3.57 9.41 17.62
CA GLY A 79 3.71 7.97 17.63
C GLY A 79 3.61 7.32 16.25
N ALA A 80 4.04 6.07 16.17
CA ALA A 80 3.93 5.28 14.94
C ALA A 80 2.48 4.81 14.71
N PHE A 81 2.07 4.74 13.44
CA PHE A 81 0.74 4.27 13.03
C PHE A 81 0.87 3.13 12.02
N SER A 82 0.05 2.10 12.16
CA SER A 82 0.07 0.91 11.31
C SER A 82 -1.34 0.39 11.10
N LEU A 83 -1.66 -0.02 9.87
CA LEU A 83 -2.92 -0.68 9.55
C LEU A 83 -2.92 -2.18 9.86
N PHE A 84 -1.76 -2.78 10.17
CA PHE A 84 -1.67 -4.18 10.58
C PHE A 84 -2.11 -4.35 12.05
N ILE A 85 -1.70 -3.41 12.91
CA ILE A 85 -2.13 -3.33 14.31
C ILE A 85 -3.64 -3.14 14.38
N GLU A 86 -4.34 -4.12 14.95
CA GLU A 86 -5.80 -4.17 15.00
C GLU A 86 -6.41 -2.93 15.67
N LYS A 87 -5.89 -2.53 16.83
CA LYS A 87 -6.33 -1.33 17.55
C LYS A 87 -6.26 -0.06 16.69
N HIS A 88 -5.17 0.12 15.93
CA HIS A 88 -4.99 1.26 15.05
C HIS A 88 -5.95 1.24 13.87
N ARG A 89 -6.16 0.06 13.27
CA ARG A 89 -7.12 -0.14 12.18
C ARG A 89 -8.56 0.12 12.62
N ASP A 90 -8.95 -0.32 13.81
CA ASP A 90 -10.29 -0.07 14.36
C ASP A 90 -10.53 1.42 14.63
N ILE A 91 -9.53 2.12 15.17
CA ILE A 91 -9.55 3.57 15.36
C ILE A 91 -9.67 4.28 14.00
N ALA A 92 -8.88 3.87 13.00
CA ALA A 92 -8.98 4.42 11.65
C ALA A 92 -10.38 4.22 11.04
N GLY A 93 -10.94 3.03 11.15
CA GLY A 93 -12.30 2.73 10.67
C GLY A 93 -13.37 3.63 11.31
N ARG A 94 -13.32 3.82 12.63
CA ARG A 94 -14.23 4.74 13.34
C ARG A 94 -14.07 6.18 12.89
N LEU A 95 -12.85 6.63 12.63
CA LEU A 95 -12.58 7.99 12.15
C LEU A 95 -13.07 8.21 10.72
N ILE A 96 -12.91 7.19 9.85
CA ILE A 96 -13.47 7.19 8.50
C ILE A 96 -14.99 7.32 8.56
N ASP A 97 -15.66 6.51 9.37
CA ASP A 97 -17.12 6.54 9.51
C ASP A 97 -17.60 7.91 10.01
N LEU A 98 -16.88 8.52 10.96
CA LEU A 98 -17.15 9.88 11.45
C LEU A 98 -17.04 10.93 10.33
N PHE A 99 -16.03 10.87 9.48
CA PHE A 99 -15.86 11.80 8.37
C PHE A 99 -16.88 11.58 7.24
N ILE A 100 -17.20 10.33 6.91
CA ILE A 100 -18.22 10.00 5.91
C ILE A 100 -19.61 10.48 6.37
N ALA A 101 -19.92 10.37 7.65
CA ALA A 101 -21.22 10.76 8.21
C ALA A 101 -21.51 12.28 8.20
N GLN A 102 -20.53 13.12 7.87
CA GLN A 102 -20.74 14.58 7.85
C GLN A 102 -21.77 14.98 6.78
N PRO A 103 -22.64 15.97 7.03
CA PRO A 103 -23.74 16.29 6.13
C PRO A 103 -23.27 16.89 4.79
N ASP A 104 -22.17 17.64 4.79
CA ASP A 104 -21.62 18.31 3.61
C ASP A 104 -20.10 18.54 3.75
N ALA A 105 -19.42 18.81 2.64
CA ALA A 105 -17.99 19.08 2.59
C ALA A 105 -17.54 20.26 3.47
N SER A 106 -18.39 21.28 3.67
CA SER A 106 -18.07 22.43 4.55
C SER A 106 -18.05 22.02 6.03
N THR A 107 -18.93 21.12 6.44
CA THR A 107 -18.99 20.57 7.80
C THR A 107 -17.86 19.58 8.02
N LEU A 108 -17.55 18.74 7.01
CA LEU A 108 -16.34 17.91 7.01
C LEU A 108 -15.07 18.75 7.16
N MET A 109 -14.96 19.89 6.48
CA MET A 109 -13.83 20.81 6.63
C MET A 109 -13.72 21.34 8.06
N GLY A 110 -14.85 21.73 8.68
CA GLY A 110 -14.90 22.17 10.07
C GLY A 110 -14.42 21.10 11.05
N VAL A 111 -14.96 19.88 10.93
CA VAL A 111 -14.59 18.73 11.77
C VAL A 111 -13.13 18.33 11.51
N GLY A 112 -12.73 18.21 10.26
CA GLY A 112 -11.37 17.86 9.86
C GLY A 112 -10.35 18.84 10.43
N THR A 113 -10.63 20.14 10.35
CA THR A 113 -9.75 21.18 10.92
C THR A 113 -9.65 21.06 12.45
N ALA A 114 -10.76 20.82 13.15
CA ALA A 114 -10.76 20.68 14.61
C ALA A 114 -9.94 19.47 15.10
N LEU A 115 -9.88 18.40 14.30
CA LEU A 115 -9.23 17.15 14.67
C LEU A 115 -7.78 17.03 14.16
N ARG A 116 -7.44 17.65 13.03
CA ARG A 116 -6.14 17.51 12.35
C ARG A 116 -4.95 17.71 13.28
N ASP A 117 -5.02 18.73 14.13
CA ASP A 117 -3.89 19.10 14.98
C ASP A 117 -3.84 18.32 16.30
N ARG A 118 -4.89 17.54 16.61
CA ARG A 118 -5.01 16.72 17.82
C ARG A 118 -4.64 15.26 17.60
N LEU A 119 -4.90 14.76 16.39
CA LEU A 119 -4.72 13.35 16.04
C LEU A 119 -3.35 13.07 15.42
N ASN A 120 -2.95 11.80 15.47
CA ASN A 120 -1.81 11.29 14.72
C ASN A 120 -1.94 11.63 13.21
N PRO A 121 -0.93 12.26 12.58
CA PRO A 121 -1.03 12.69 11.18
C PRO A 121 -1.23 11.54 10.19
N ASN A 122 -0.59 10.39 10.39
CA ASN A 122 -0.78 9.24 9.49
C ASN A 122 -2.22 8.72 9.59
N LEU A 123 -2.76 8.59 10.80
CA LEU A 123 -4.16 8.24 11.04
C LEU A 123 -5.12 9.24 10.37
N PHE A 124 -4.91 10.54 10.62
CA PHE A 124 -5.78 11.60 10.09
C PHE A 124 -5.75 11.62 8.56
N GLN A 125 -4.55 11.64 7.96
CA GLN A 125 -4.39 11.67 6.51
C GLN A 125 -5.04 10.42 5.88
N TYR A 126 -4.79 9.23 6.41
CA TYR A 126 -5.43 8.00 5.94
C TYR A 126 -6.96 8.10 6.00
N ALA A 127 -7.53 8.43 7.15
CA ALA A 127 -8.98 8.46 7.34
C ALA A 127 -9.66 9.56 6.49
N MET A 128 -9.08 10.75 6.40
CA MET A 128 -9.59 11.85 5.59
C MET A 128 -9.54 11.52 4.09
N THR A 129 -8.42 10.93 3.62
CA THR A 129 -8.28 10.47 2.24
C THR A 129 -9.33 9.43 1.88
N VAL A 130 -9.54 8.40 2.72
CA VAL A 130 -10.59 7.40 2.48
C VAL A 130 -11.97 8.08 2.43
N ALA A 131 -12.29 8.96 3.39
CA ALA A 131 -13.58 9.64 3.42
C ALA A 131 -13.83 10.46 2.14
N ILE A 132 -12.84 11.22 1.67
CA ILE A 132 -12.94 12.03 0.43
C ILE A 132 -13.22 11.15 -0.80
N GLN A 133 -12.63 9.96 -0.89
CA GLN A 133 -12.86 9.04 -2.01
C GLN A 133 -14.27 8.42 -2.01
N HIS A 134 -14.88 8.25 -0.84
CA HIS A 134 -16.16 7.56 -0.70
C HIS A 134 -17.35 8.51 -0.76
N ARG A 135 -17.20 9.72 -0.22
CA ARG A 135 -18.27 10.72 -0.17
C ARG A 135 -18.67 11.22 -1.56
N PRO A 136 -19.97 11.24 -1.90
CA PRO A 136 -20.45 11.70 -3.22
C PRO A 136 -20.08 13.14 -3.58
N ASP A 137 -19.98 14.04 -2.60
CA ASP A 137 -19.73 15.47 -2.79
C ASP A 137 -18.24 15.84 -2.96
N THR A 138 -17.33 14.87 -2.86
CA THR A 138 -15.86 15.10 -2.93
C THR A 138 -15.11 14.17 -3.89
N LYS A 139 -15.80 13.32 -4.67
CA LYS A 139 -15.17 12.28 -5.51
C LYS A 139 -14.23 12.80 -6.60
N ASP A 140 -14.37 14.05 -6.99
CA ASP A 140 -13.58 14.73 -8.02
C ASP A 140 -12.38 15.50 -7.46
N LEU A 141 -12.14 15.46 -6.14
CA LEU A 141 -10.99 16.12 -5.55
C LEU A 141 -9.67 15.38 -5.89
N PRO A 142 -8.64 16.09 -6.39
CA PRO A 142 -7.35 15.50 -6.68
C PRO A 142 -6.57 15.27 -5.38
N ILE A 143 -6.60 14.04 -4.87
CA ILE A 143 -5.92 13.66 -3.64
C ILE A 143 -4.39 13.73 -3.88
N PRO A 144 -3.64 14.40 -2.99
CA PRO A 144 -2.19 14.45 -3.06
C PRO A 144 -1.56 13.06 -2.99
N SER A 145 -0.43 12.90 -3.66
CA SER A 145 0.31 11.64 -3.60
C SER A 145 0.89 11.42 -2.21
N ILE A 146 0.84 10.18 -1.70
CA ILE A 146 1.34 9.85 -0.36
C ILE A 146 2.82 10.20 -0.14
N ILE A 147 3.65 10.11 -1.19
CA ILE A 147 5.06 10.53 -1.10
C ILE A 147 5.23 12.03 -0.84
N GLN A 148 4.25 12.85 -1.24
CA GLN A 148 4.25 14.29 -0.96
C GLN A 148 3.82 14.58 0.49
N LEU A 149 3.15 13.64 1.16
CA LEU A 149 2.72 13.77 2.55
C LEU A 149 3.78 13.23 3.51
N PHE A 150 4.27 12.02 3.25
CA PHE A 150 5.21 11.30 4.11
C PHE A 150 6.41 10.78 3.31
N PRO A 151 7.26 11.68 2.79
CA PRO A 151 8.40 11.29 1.97
C PRO A 151 9.36 10.35 2.70
N ASP A 152 9.43 10.42 4.04
CA ASP A 152 10.28 9.56 4.87
C ASP A 152 9.91 8.06 4.84
N GLN A 153 8.74 7.73 4.31
CA GLN A 153 8.33 6.35 4.01
C GLN A 153 8.82 5.85 2.65
N PHE A 154 9.44 6.71 1.83
CA PHE A 154 9.78 6.39 0.45
C PHE A 154 11.26 6.54 0.09
N VAL A 155 11.97 7.45 0.73
CA VAL A 155 13.32 7.85 0.34
C VAL A 155 14.32 7.72 1.48
N ASP A 156 15.60 7.58 1.14
CA ASP A 156 16.70 7.54 2.11
C ASP A 156 16.74 8.82 2.95
N PRO A 157 16.65 8.76 4.29
CA PRO A 157 16.63 9.96 5.12
C PRO A 157 17.90 10.80 5.07
N SER A 158 19.01 10.26 4.53
CA SER A 158 20.23 11.04 4.31
C SER A 158 20.05 12.24 3.38
N ILE A 159 18.99 12.26 2.55
CA ILE A 159 18.69 13.39 1.68
C ILE A 159 17.96 14.54 2.39
N PHE A 160 17.27 14.30 3.52
CA PHE A 160 16.44 15.34 4.15
C PHE A 160 17.23 16.55 4.65
N PRO A 161 18.41 16.39 5.28
CA PRO A 161 19.27 17.53 5.61
C PRO A 161 19.68 18.33 4.38
N GLN A 162 20.01 17.65 3.27
CA GLN A 162 20.41 18.29 2.01
C GLN A 162 19.25 19.06 1.38
N LEU A 163 18.04 18.48 1.36
CA LEU A 163 16.83 19.15 0.88
C LEU A 163 16.51 20.41 1.71
N ARG A 164 16.69 20.34 3.04
CA ARG A 164 16.51 21.50 3.93
C ARG A 164 17.56 22.56 3.69
N GLU A 165 18.83 22.17 3.55
CA GLU A 165 19.93 23.09 3.24
C GLU A 165 19.68 23.82 1.92
N GLU A 166 19.41 23.07 0.85
CA GLU A 166 19.15 23.60 -0.48
C GLU A 166 17.95 24.55 -0.47
N GLY A 167 16.83 24.14 0.13
CA GLY A 167 15.65 24.98 0.16
C GLY A 167 15.78 26.20 1.07
N SER A 168 16.64 26.17 2.10
CA SER A 168 16.81 27.29 3.04
C SER A 168 17.83 28.33 2.56
N ILE A 169 18.85 27.90 1.81
CA ILE A 169 19.96 28.76 1.35
C ILE A 169 19.70 29.28 -0.06
N VAL A 170 19.16 28.43 -0.95
CA VAL A 170 19.11 28.71 -2.39
C VAL A 170 17.74 29.22 -2.81
N GLN A 171 17.74 30.34 -3.55
CA GLN A 171 16.54 30.88 -4.20
C GLN A 171 15.91 29.83 -5.12
N GLN A 172 14.58 29.76 -5.14
CA GLN A 172 13.85 28.65 -5.77
C GLN A 172 14.22 28.42 -7.24
N GLU A 173 14.48 29.48 -8.02
CA GLU A 173 14.82 29.34 -9.46
C GLU A 173 16.23 28.76 -9.68
N LYS A 174 17.07 28.74 -8.65
CA LYS A 174 18.46 28.26 -8.68
C LYS A 174 18.65 26.95 -7.94
N ARG A 175 17.60 26.38 -7.34
CA ARG A 175 17.67 25.11 -6.62
C ARG A 175 18.06 23.98 -7.57
N THR A 176 18.93 23.13 -7.08
CA THR A 176 19.35 21.90 -7.75
C THR A 176 18.58 20.71 -7.20
N THR A 177 18.58 19.63 -7.96
CA THR A 177 17.93 18.39 -7.56
C THR A 177 18.88 17.55 -6.70
N ILE A 178 18.39 17.04 -5.57
CA ILE A 178 19.17 16.15 -4.69
C ILE A 178 19.04 14.70 -5.18
N ASP A 179 20.15 14.05 -5.47
CA ASP A 179 20.18 12.70 -6.02
C ASP A 179 20.03 11.61 -4.95
N ILE A 180 19.01 10.75 -5.08
CA ILE A 180 18.84 9.54 -4.27
C ILE A 180 19.68 8.43 -4.89
N LYS A 181 20.58 7.86 -4.09
CA LYS A 181 21.44 6.76 -4.53
C LYS A 181 20.62 5.48 -4.71
N PRO A 182 20.74 4.73 -5.83
CA PRO A 182 20.01 3.47 -6.02
C PRO A 182 20.36 2.37 -4.99
N ASN A 183 21.64 2.27 -4.61
CA ASN A 183 22.11 1.29 -3.62
C ASN A 183 22.37 1.98 -2.28
N TYR A 184 21.40 1.96 -1.38
CA TYR A 184 21.53 2.55 -0.03
C TYR A 184 21.23 1.57 1.11
N THR A 185 20.50 0.48 0.87
CA THR A 185 20.12 -0.49 1.92
C THR A 185 21.15 -1.59 2.12
N ALA A 186 21.75 -2.13 1.05
CA ALA A 186 22.88 -3.06 1.11
C ALA A 186 23.86 -2.88 -0.06
N SER A 187 25.03 -3.52 0.05
CA SER A 187 26.01 -3.61 -1.05
C SER A 187 25.76 -4.85 -1.91
N ASP A 188 26.38 -4.95 -3.08
CA ASP A 188 26.27 -6.11 -3.99
C ASP A 188 26.82 -7.44 -3.41
N ARG A 189 27.41 -7.40 -2.20
CA ARG A 189 27.75 -8.60 -1.42
C ARG A 189 26.52 -9.34 -0.90
N GLU A 190 25.39 -8.65 -0.76
CA GLU A 190 24.09 -9.22 -0.41
C GLU A 190 23.36 -9.64 -1.70
N PRO A 191 23.15 -10.93 -1.98
CA PRO A 191 22.47 -11.38 -3.20
C PRO A 191 21.08 -10.78 -3.37
N GLU A 192 20.33 -10.59 -2.28
CA GLU A 192 19.01 -9.97 -2.34
C GLU A 192 19.06 -8.50 -2.77
N GLN A 193 20.20 -7.80 -2.71
CA GLN A 193 20.35 -6.43 -3.21
C GLN A 193 20.01 -6.32 -4.71
N ARG A 194 20.17 -7.40 -5.49
CA ARG A 194 19.83 -7.42 -6.93
C ARG A 194 18.35 -7.13 -7.20
N MET A 195 17.47 -7.38 -6.23
CA MET A 195 16.04 -7.12 -6.35
C MET A 195 15.62 -5.78 -5.73
N ALA A 196 16.56 -4.96 -5.25
CA ALA A 196 16.24 -3.65 -4.63
C ALA A 196 15.46 -2.74 -5.58
N TYR A 197 15.74 -2.78 -6.89
CA TYR A 197 14.99 -1.99 -7.88
C TYR A 197 13.51 -2.34 -7.98
N PHE A 198 13.09 -3.52 -7.53
CA PHE A 198 11.70 -3.93 -7.47
C PHE A 198 11.13 -3.61 -6.08
N ARG A 199 11.84 -4.05 -5.03
CA ARG A 199 11.37 -3.95 -3.64
C ARG A 199 11.28 -2.52 -3.13
N GLU A 200 12.25 -1.70 -3.50
CA GLU A 200 12.44 -0.34 -2.99
C GLU A 200 11.99 0.73 -3.98
N ASP A 201 11.37 0.32 -5.08
CA ASP A 201 10.75 1.23 -6.04
C ASP A 201 9.61 2.02 -5.38
N ILE A 202 9.63 3.33 -5.60
CA ILE A 202 8.64 4.26 -5.04
C ILE A 202 7.24 3.93 -5.59
N GLY A 203 7.12 3.67 -6.89
CA GLY A 203 5.85 3.39 -7.55
C GLY A 203 5.22 2.08 -7.10
N VAL A 204 6.02 1.02 -6.92
CA VAL A 204 5.56 -0.28 -6.40
C VAL A 204 5.02 -0.15 -4.98
N ASN A 205 5.76 0.52 -4.08
CA ASN A 205 5.32 0.74 -2.71
C ASN A 205 4.10 1.67 -2.62
N MET A 206 4.04 2.70 -3.47
CA MET A 206 2.85 3.54 -3.60
C MET A 206 1.65 2.74 -4.09
N HIS A 207 1.80 1.87 -5.10
CA HIS A 207 0.71 1.02 -5.58
C HIS A 207 0.14 0.16 -4.45
N HIS A 208 1.00 -0.49 -3.66
CA HIS A 208 0.59 -1.32 -2.53
C HIS A 208 -0.19 -0.52 -1.48
N TRP A 209 0.30 0.67 -1.11
CA TRP A 209 -0.45 1.58 -0.23
C TRP A 209 -1.81 2.00 -0.80
N HIS A 210 -1.85 2.44 -2.05
CA HIS A 210 -3.12 2.87 -2.69
C HIS A 210 -4.11 1.72 -2.83
N TRP A 211 -3.63 0.49 -3.09
CA TRP A 211 -4.50 -0.68 -3.15
C TRP A 211 -5.18 -0.93 -1.80
N HIS A 212 -4.42 -0.89 -0.70
CA HIS A 212 -4.97 -1.04 0.65
C HIS A 212 -5.78 0.18 1.14
N LEU A 213 -5.54 1.37 0.58
CA LEU A 213 -6.38 2.55 0.77
C LEU A 213 -7.76 2.37 0.12
N VAL A 214 -7.80 1.86 -1.11
CA VAL A 214 -9.05 1.61 -1.86
C VAL A 214 -9.81 0.40 -1.30
N TYR A 215 -9.09 -0.64 -0.87
CA TYR A 215 -9.66 -1.87 -0.30
C TYR A 215 -9.26 -2.03 1.17
N PRO A 216 -9.75 -1.15 2.07
CA PRO A 216 -9.38 -1.19 3.48
C PRO A 216 -9.93 -2.44 4.17
N GLY A 217 -9.16 -3.04 5.08
CA GLY A 217 -9.58 -4.20 5.87
C GLY A 217 -10.48 -3.86 7.06
N GLY A 218 -10.61 -2.57 7.44
CA GLY A 218 -11.37 -2.13 8.61
C GLY A 218 -12.04 -0.76 8.44
N ALA A 219 -13.38 -0.77 8.52
CA ALA A 219 -14.32 0.35 8.58
C ALA A 219 -15.75 -0.24 8.57
N SER A 220 -16.79 0.60 8.51
CA SER A 220 -18.15 0.15 8.22
C SER A 220 -18.24 -0.69 6.94
N ARG A 221 -19.27 -1.55 6.87
CA ARG A 221 -19.49 -2.45 5.73
C ARG A 221 -19.61 -1.70 4.41
N GLU A 222 -20.17 -0.49 4.39
CA GLU A 222 -20.32 0.33 3.18
C GLU A 222 -18.96 0.75 2.56
N VAL A 223 -17.94 0.88 3.40
CA VAL A 223 -16.57 1.19 2.97
C VAL A 223 -15.82 -0.08 2.57
N VAL A 224 -15.94 -1.16 3.35
CA VAL A 224 -15.13 -2.39 3.16
C VAL A 224 -15.71 -3.32 2.08
N ALA A 225 -17.04 -3.45 1.97
CA ALA A 225 -17.71 -4.42 1.10
C ALA A 225 -17.73 -3.99 -0.38
N LYS A 226 -16.54 -3.95 -0.98
CA LYS A 226 -16.34 -3.80 -2.43
C LYS A 226 -16.45 -5.15 -3.13
N ASP A 227 -16.85 -5.10 -4.40
CA ASP A 227 -17.03 -6.30 -5.22
C ASP A 227 -15.75 -7.14 -5.27
N ARG A 228 -15.87 -8.42 -4.88
CA ARG A 228 -14.82 -9.45 -4.93
C ARG A 228 -13.47 -9.02 -4.35
N ARG A 229 -13.52 -8.25 -3.27
CA ARG A 229 -12.33 -7.62 -2.69
C ARG A 229 -11.37 -8.64 -2.06
N GLY A 230 -11.87 -9.75 -1.53
CA GLY A 230 -11.07 -10.85 -1.01
C GLY A 230 -10.39 -11.63 -2.13
N GLU A 231 -11.08 -11.85 -3.25
CA GLU A 231 -10.46 -12.45 -4.44
C GLU A 231 -9.38 -11.53 -5.00
N LEU A 232 -9.64 -10.23 -5.04
CA LEU A 232 -8.67 -9.24 -5.51
C LEU A 232 -7.46 -9.13 -4.57
N PHE A 233 -7.63 -9.32 -3.26
CA PHE A 233 -6.53 -9.45 -2.30
C PHE A 233 -5.60 -10.59 -2.71
N TYR A 234 -6.15 -11.79 -2.94
CA TYR A 234 -5.37 -12.92 -3.45
C TYR A 234 -4.71 -12.57 -4.79
N TYR A 235 -5.48 -12.09 -5.76
CA TYR A 235 -5.00 -11.94 -7.13
C TYR A 235 -3.90 -10.88 -7.25
N MET A 236 -4.04 -9.72 -6.59
CA MET A 236 -3.04 -8.66 -6.60
C MET A 236 -1.72 -9.16 -6.02
N HIS A 237 -1.75 -9.77 -4.84
CA HIS A 237 -0.54 -10.28 -4.19
C HIS A 237 0.08 -11.47 -4.95
N SER A 238 -0.74 -12.35 -5.54
CA SER A 238 -0.25 -13.44 -6.39
C SER A 238 0.48 -12.90 -7.62
N GLN A 239 -0.03 -11.82 -8.24
CA GLN A 239 0.64 -11.11 -9.33
C GLN A 239 1.96 -10.45 -8.90
N VAL A 240 2.01 -9.85 -7.69
CA VAL A 240 3.26 -9.33 -7.11
C VAL A 240 4.29 -10.44 -6.94
N ILE A 241 3.92 -11.58 -6.37
CA ILE A 241 4.81 -12.74 -6.17
C ILE A 241 5.27 -13.32 -7.51
N ALA A 242 4.40 -13.40 -8.51
CA ALA A 242 4.77 -13.85 -9.85
C ALA A 242 5.80 -12.91 -10.49
N ARG A 243 5.53 -11.59 -10.50
CA ARG A 243 6.46 -10.57 -11.04
C ARG A 243 7.81 -10.60 -10.32
N TYR A 244 7.80 -10.65 -9.00
CA TYR A 244 9.02 -10.76 -8.19
C TYR A 244 9.84 -12.01 -8.57
N ASN A 245 9.21 -13.18 -8.69
CA ASN A 245 9.90 -14.41 -9.05
C ASN A 245 10.46 -14.41 -10.49
N ILE A 246 9.76 -13.79 -11.44
CA ILE A 246 10.30 -13.60 -12.80
C ILE A 246 11.60 -12.80 -12.75
N ASP A 247 11.59 -11.67 -12.04
CA ASP A 247 12.77 -10.82 -11.92
C ASP A 247 13.88 -11.49 -11.10
N ARG A 248 13.56 -12.34 -10.13
CA ARG A 248 14.57 -13.18 -9.45
C ARG A 248 15.32 -14.06 -10.44
N PHE A 249 14.60 -14.72 -11.36
CA PHE A 249 15.25 -15.52 -12.41
C PHE A 249 16.13 -14.66 -13.32
N CYS A 250 15.67 -13.46 -13.70
CA CYS A 250 16.48 -12.49 -14.45
C CYS A 250 17.77 -12.08 -13.71
N ASN A 251 17.73 -12.06 -12.38
CA ASN A 251 18.85 -11.67 -11.50
C ASN A 251 19.66 -12.86 -10.94
N ARG A 252 19.48 -14.06 -11.52
CA ARG A 252 20.16 -15.31 -11.11
C ARG A 252 19.92 -15.65 -9.64
N LEU A 253 18.69 -15.43 -9.18
CA LEU A 253 18.20 -15.83 -7.87
C LEU A 253 17.12 -16.91 -8.05
N GLY A 254 17.18 -17.94 -7.22
CA GLY A 254 16.16 -18.98 -7.22
C GLY A 254 14.79 -18.44 -6.82
N ARG A 255 13.73 -19.20 -7.10
CA ARG A 255 12.35 -18.87 -6.69
C ARG A 255 12.31 -18.54 -5.20
N CYS A 256 11.54 -17.51 -4.84
CA CYS A 256 11.31 -17.12 -3.45
C CYS A 256 10.81 -18.31 -2.64
N ARG A 257 11.52 -18.64 -1.55
CA ARG A 257 11.14 -19.74 -0.65
C ARG A 257 9.99 -19.29 0.24
N PRO A 258 8.82 -19.94 0.23
CA PRO A 258 7.74 -19.61 1.16
C PRO A 258 8.18 -19.73 2.62
N LEU A 259 7.64 -18.88 3.50
CA LEU A 259 7.81 -18.97 4.95
C LEU A 259 6.72 -19.90 5.53
N THR A 260 6.84 -21.20 5.30
CA THR A 260 5.83 -22.21 5.73
C THR A 260 6.13 -22.81 7.10
N ASN A 261 7.38 -22.80 7.55
CA ASN A 261 7.79 -23.26 8.86
C ASN A 261 8.09 -22.06 9.76
N TYR A 262 7.18 -21.77 10.68
CA TYR A 262 7.28 -20.62 11.60
C TYR A 262 8.31 -20.81 12.72
N ARG A 263 8.98 -21.98 12.79
CA ARG A 263 10.03 -22.31 13.78
C ARG A 263 11.44 -22.23 13.21
N GLU A 264 11.60 -22.04 11.90
CA GLU A 264 12.91 -21.88 11.28
C GLU A 264 13.42 -20.43 11.39
N ALA A 265 14.75 -20.29 11.42
CA ALA A 265 15.38 -18.98 11.30
C ALA A 265 15.07 -18.37 9.93
N ILE A 266 14.91 -17.05 9.90
CA ILE A 266 14.80 -16.26 8.68
C ILE A 266 16.21 -15.83 8.27
N PRO A 267 16.84 -16.45 7.26
CA PRO A 267 18.20 -16.11 6.87
C PRO A 267 18.32 -14.70 6.28
N GLU A 268 17.26 -14.19 5.65
CA GLU A 268 17.28 -12.87 5.03
C GLU A 268 17.29 -11.75 6.09
N ALA A 269 18.38 -11.00 6.15
CA ALA A 269 18.44 -9.73 6.87
C ALA A 269 17.84 -8.59 6.05
N TYR A 270 17.42 -7.51 6.72
CA TYR A 270 17.08 -6.26 6.05
C TYR A 270 17.32 -5.05 6.95
N PHE A 271 18.05 -4.05 6.42
CA PHE A 271 18.40 -2.81 7.11
C PHE A 271 17.85 -1.61 6.32
N PRO A 272 16.62 -1.15 6.61
CA PRO A 272 15.85 -0.27 5.73
C PRO A 272 16.47 1.13 5.56
N LYS A 273 17.31 1.57 6.52
CA LYS A 273 17.84 2.94 6.63
C LYS A 273 16.79 4.04 6.83
N MET A 274 15.52 3.68 6.94
CA MET A 274 14.41 4.63 7.06
C MET A 274 14.23 5.15 8.49
N VAL A 275 13.76 6.40 8.61
CA VAL A 275 13.52 7.10 9.88
C VAL A 275 12.21 7.85 9.77
N ARG A 276 11.34 7.75 10.79
CA ARG A 276 10.08 8.49 10.85
C ARG A 276 10.34 9.95 11.19
N SER A 277 9.92 10.87 10.32
CA SER A 277 10.11 12.31 10.55
C SER A 277 9.37 12.84 11.78
N SER A 278 8.29 12.17 12.21
CA SER A 278 7.46 12.61 13.34
C SER A 278 8.16 12.49 14.70
N SER A 279 9.02 11.48 14.85
CA SER A 279 9.63 11.06 16.12
C SER A 279 11.15 10.86 16.06
N ASN A 280 11.75 10.92 14.87
CA ASN A 280 13.14 10.51 14.59
C ASN A 280 13.48 9.07 15.02
N ARG A 281 12.46 8.19 15.13
CA ARG A 281 12.67 6.76 15.36
C ARG A 281 12.87 6.04 14.04
N ALA A 282 13.88 5.16 14.01
CA ALA A 282 14.15 4.34 12.84
C ALA A 282 13.01 3.34 12.59
N TYR A 283 12.87 2.85 11.37
CA TYR A 283 12.26 1.54 11.14
C TYR A 283 13.32 0.49 11.53
N PRO A 284 13.12 -0.29 12.61
CA PRO A 284 14.16 -1.19 13.09
C PRO A 284 14.51 -2.25 12.04
N ALA A 285 15.79 -2.59 11.98
CA ALA A 285 16.31 -3.61 11.08
C ALA A 285 16.01 -5.02 11.60
N ARG A 286 16.00 -6.01 10.70
CA ARG A 286 16.02 -7.44 11.05
C ARG A 286 17.39 -8.00 10.71
N ALA A 287 18.08 -8.55 11.70
CA ALA A 287 19.34 -9.26 11.48
C ALA A 287 19.10 -10.62 10.78
N ALA A 288 20.16 -11.16 10.16
CA ALA A 288 20.12 -12.50 9.58
C ALA A 288 19.83 -13.55 10.66
N ASP A 289 19.27 -14.68 10.23
CA ASP A 289 18.98 -15.86 11.04
C ASP A 289 18.12 -15.58 12.29
N THR A 290 17.21 -14.60 12.18
CA THR A 290 16.28 -14.26 13.27
C THR A 290 15.08 -15.21 13.27
N PHE A 291 14.68 -15.69 14.45
CA PHE A 291 13.48 -16.53 14.65
C PHE A 291 12.25 -15.68 14.93
N LEU A 292 11.09 -16.12 14.46
CA LEU A 292 9.81 -15.54 14.89
C LEU A 292 9.63 -15.71 16.40
N LYS A 293 9.04 -14.70 17.03
CA LYS A 293 8.78 -14.67 18.47
C LYS A 293 7.32 -14.34 18.72
N ASP A 294 6.79 -14.83 19.83
CA ASP A 294 5.48 -14.42 20.31
C ASP A 294 5.51 -12.93 20.63
N VAL A 295 4.49 -12.19 20.21
CA VAL A 295 4.34 -10.76 20.44
C VAL A 295 3.35 -10.55 21.58
N ASN A 296 3.76 -9.77 22.59
CA ASN A 296 2.94 -9.40 23.74
C ASN A 296 3.23 -7.94 24.09
N ARG A 297 2.61 -7.03 23.35
CA ARG A 297 2.88 -5.59 23.41
C ARG A 297 1.81 -4.85 24.17
N THR A 298 2.24 -4.10 25.19
CA THR A 298 1.35 -3.33 26.07
C THR A 298 1.05 -1.92 25.56
N ASP A 299 1.83 -1.40 24.62
CA ASP A 299 1.64 -0.05 24.05
C ASP A 299 0.41 0.04 23.14
N ASN A 300 0.11 -1.04 22.41
CA ASN A 300 -0.94 -1.06 21.40
C ASN A 300 -1.85 -2.30 21.46
N ASP A 301 -1.75 -3.08 22.55
CA ASP A 301 -2.55 -4.28 22.82
C ASP A 301 -2.40 -5.41 21.77
N THR A 302 -1.26 -5.46 21.07
CA THR A 302 -0.97 -6.54 20.12
C THR A 302 -0.47 -7.77 20.86
N VAL A 303 -1.30 -8.81 20.93
CA VAL A 303 -0.97 -10.10 21.55
C VAL A 303 -1.23 -11.22 20.55
N VAL A 304 -0.16 -11.89 20.12
CA VAL A 304 -0.25 -13.04 19.20
C VAL A 304 0.96 -13.96 19.37
N THR A 305 0.72 -15.27 19.36
CA THR A 305 1.79 -16.26 19.42
C THR A 305 2.10 -16.82 18.03
N VAL A 306 3.31 -17.32 17.83
CA VAL A 306 3.67 -18.10 16.64
C VAL A 306 2.80 -19.36 16.52
N ASN A 307 2.33 -19.90 17.65
CA ASN A 307 1.36 -21.00 17.66
C ASN A 307 -0.03 -20.58 17.15
N ASP A 308 -0.45 -19.32 17.32
CA ASP A 308 -1.70 -18.83 16.74
C ASP A 308 -1.64 -18.87 15.21
N LEU A 309 -0.52 -18.41 14.62
CA LEU A 309 -0.31 -18.50 13.18
C LEU A 309 -0.46 -19.94 12.69
N GLN A 310 0.19 -20.90 13.37
CA GLN A 310 0.08 -22.32 13.02
C GLN A 310 -1.36 -22.82 13.13
N ARG A 311 -2.06 -22.54 14.24
CA ARG A 311 -3.45 -22.97 14.44
C ARG A 311 -4.40 -22.41 13.39
N TRP A 312 -4.24 -21.14 13.01
CA TRP A 312 -5.07 -20.54 11.97
C TRP A 312 -4.76 -21.12 10.59
N THR A 313 -3.49 -21.33 10.26
CA THR A 313 -3.09 -22.04 9.02
C THR A 313 -3.73 -23.43 8.96
N ASP A 314 -3.67 -24.23 10.03
CA ASP A 314 -4.25 -25.58 10.07
C ASP A 314 -5.77 -25.56 9.88
N ARG A 315 -6.47 -24.64 10.54
CA ARG A 315 -7.94 -24.49 10.42
C ARG A 315 -8.37 -24.03 9.03
N ILE A 316 -7.61 -23.14 8.40
CA ILE A 316 -7.89 -22.68 7.04
C ILE A 316 -7.63 -23.82 6.05
N HIS A 317 -6.54 -24.57 6.19
CA HIS A 317 -6.29 -25.77 5.39
C HIS A 317 -7.39 -26.81 5.55
N GLN A 318 -7.85 -27.06 6.78
CA GLN A 318 -8.94 -27.98 7.05
C GLN A 318 -10.25 -27.53 6.36
N ALA A 319 -10.57 -26.23 6.40
CA ALA A 319 -11.75 -25.70 5.72
C ALA A 319 -11.68 -25.87 4.19
N ILE A 320 -10.49 -25.66 3.60
CA ILE A 320 -10.23 -25.92 2.19
C ILE A 320 -10.42 -27.41 1.87
N ASP A 321 -9.82 -28.30 2.66
CA ASP A 321 -9.88 -29.75 2.45
C ASP A 321 -11.30 -30.32 2.59
N GLN A 322 -12.14 -29.70 3.41
CA GLN A 322 -13.55 -30.08 3.59
C GLN A 322 -14.49 -29.43 2.56
N GLY A 323 -14.03 -28.38 1.85
CA GLY A 323 -14.81 -27.66 0.86
C GLY A 323 -15.81 -26.64 1.42
N PHE A 324 -15.71 -26.26 2.70
CA PHE A 324 -16.57 -25.24 3.32
C PHE A 324 -15.89 -24.56 4.52
N VAL A 325 -16.32 -23.33 4.81
CA VAL A 325 -15.98 -22.59 6.05
C VAL A 325 -17.18 -22.58 7.01
N ILE A 326 -16.94 -22.34 8.29
CA ILE A 326 -17.96 -22.33 9.35
C ILE A 326 -18.13 -20.90 9.86
N ASP A 327 -19.33 -20.35 9.74
CA ASP A 327 -19.63 -19.02 10.27
C ASP A 327 -19.80 -19.00 11.80
N THR A 328 -20.05 -17.83 12.39
CA THR A 328 -20.24 -17.68 13.84
C THR A 328 -21.45 -18.40 14.42
N THR A 329 -22.40 -18.84 13.57
CA THR A 329 -23.60 -19.59 13.99
C THR A 329 -23.39 -21.11 13.90
N GLY A 330 -22.24 -21.56 13.39
CA GLY A 330 -21.96 -22.97 13.13
C GLY A 330 -22.45 -23.45 11.77
N LYS A 331 -22.91 -22.56 10.89
CA LYS A 331 -23.38 -22.92 9.55
C LYS A 331 -22.19 -23.09 8.60
N ASN A 332 -22.24 -24.16 7.82
CA ASN A 332 -21.29 -24.42 6.74
C ASN A 332 -21.61 -23.53 5.53
N ILE A 333 -20.62 -22.78 5.06
CA ILE A 333 -20.64 -21.96 3.84
C ILE A 333 -19.70 -22.64 2.82
N PRO A 334 -20.23 -23.20 1.72
CA PRO A 334 -19.41 -23.88 0.71
C PRO A 334 -18.36 -22.95 0.10
N LEU A 335 -17.18 -23.51 -0.21
CA LEU A 335 -16.14 -22.88 -1.00
C LEU A 335 -16.26 -23.34 -2.45
N ASP A 336 -17.07 -22.63 -3.24
CA ASP A 336 -17.30 -22.93 -4.66
C ASP A 336 -16.36 -22.15 -5.61
N ASP A 337 -16.43 -22.45 -6.90
CA ASP A 337 -15.61 -21.85 -7.96
C ASP A 337 -15.94 -20.38 -8.27
N VAL A 338 -16.96 -19.80 -7.63
CA VAL A 338 -17.41 -18.41 -7.84
C VAL A 338 -17.05 -17.51 -6.66
N LYS A 339 -17.34 -17.95 -5.44
CA LYS A 339 -17.21 -17.16 -4.19
C LYS A 339 -16.17 -17.70 -3.23
N GLY A 340 -15.72 -18.95 -3.38
CA GLY A 340 -14.83 -19.59 -2.42
C GLY A 340 -13.53 -18.82 -2.20
N ILE A 341 -12.90 -18.35 -3.28
CA ILE A 341 -11.64 -17.58 -3.18
C ILE A 341 -11.86 -16.20 -2.53
N ASP A 342 -13.02 -15.58 -2.75
CA ASP A 342 -13.35 -14.27 -2.17
C ASP A 342 -13.55 -14.38 -0.66
N ILE A 343 -14.31 -15.40 -0.23
CA ILE A 343 -14.51 -15.73 1.18
C ILE A 343 -13.17 -16.04 1.85
N LEU A 344 -12.31 -16.84 1.22
CA LEU A 344 -10.98 -17.13 1.75
C LEU A 344 -10.12 -15.87 1.84
N GLY A 345 -10.23 -14.95 0.88
CA GLY A 345 -9.50 -13.68 0.90
C GLY A 345 -9.80 -12.86 2.15
N ASP A 346 -11.09 -12.71 2.47
CA ASP A 346 -11.54 -12.01 3.68
C ASP A 346 -11.16 -12.74 4.98
N ILE A 347 -11.08 -14.07 4.95
CA ILE A 347 -10.64 -14.90 6.08
C ILE A 347 -9.13 -14.79 6.32
N VAL A 348 -8.32 -14.84 5.27
CA VAL A 348 -6.87 -14.93 5.37
C VAL A 348 -6.24 -13.57 5.73
N GLU A 349 -6.77 -12.46 5.20
CA GLU A 349 -6.20 -11.12 5.41
C GLU A 349 -6.06 -10.74 6.90
N ALA A 350 -7.08 -10.67 7.76
CA ALA A 350 -8.53 -10.77 7.58
C ALA A 350 -9.20 -9.38 7.57
N SER A 351 -10.32 -9.24 6.86
CA SER A 351 -11.13 -8.01 6.84
C SER A 351 -12.30 -8.07 7.85
N THR A 352 -13.04 -6.97 8.02
CA THR A 352 -14.30 -6.97 8.81
C THR A 352 -15.40 -7.85 8.19
N LEU A 353 -15.20 -8.36 6.97
CA LEU A 353 -16.12 -9.27 6.27
C LEU A 353 -15.86 -10.75 6.57
N THR A 354 -14.80 -11.07 7.32
CA THR A 354 -14.49 -12.45 7.69
C THR A 354 -15.70 -13.13 8.36
N VAL A 355 -16.07 -14.31 7.87
CA VAL A 355 -17.28 -15.00 8.32
C VAL A 355 -17.17 -15.51 9.76
N ASN A 356 -15.94 -15.70 10.26
CA ASN A 356 -15.68 -16.18 11.61
C ASN A 356 -14.24 -15.86 12.07
N ARG A 357 -14.02 -14.62 12.50
CA ARG A 357 -12.71 -14.13 12.99
C ARG A 357 -12.17 -14.96 14.16
N LYS A 358 -13.04 -15.45 15.05
CA LYS A 358 -12.63 -16.25 16.23
C LYS A 358 -12.04 -17.60 15.82
N LEU A 359 -12.61 -18.22 14.79
CA LEU A 359 -12.16 -19.53 14.32
C LEU A 359 -10.89 -19.40 13.47
N TYR A 360 -10.91 -18.49 12.48
CA TYR A 360 -9.86 -18.42 11.45
C TYR A 360 -8.78 -17.36 11.71
N GLY A 361 -8.98 -16.47 12.67
CA GLY A 361 -8.01 -15.45 13.05
C GLY A 361 -7.87 -14.33 12.03
N SER A 362 -6.66 -13.77 11.97
CA SER A 362 -6.24 -12.74 11.02
C SER A 362 -4.82 -13.04 10.57
N LEU A 363 -4.66 -14.21 9.93
CA LEU A 363 -3.37 -14.86 9.68
C LEU A 363 -2.36 -13.92 9.00
N HIS A 364 -2.70 -13.34 7.86
CA HIS A 364 -1.81 -12.47 7.09
C HIS A 364 -1.35 -11.25 7.91
N ASN A 365 -2.27 -10.50 8.51
CA ASN A 365 -1.94 -9.28 9.27
C ASN A 365 -1.09 -9.59 10.52
N PHE A 366 -1.39 -10.65 11.27
CA PHE A 366 -0.58 -10.99 12.44
C PHE A 366 0.79 -11.57 12.07
N GLY A 367 0.94 -12.17 10.89
CA GLY A 367 2.26 -12.50 10.36
C GLY A 367 3.10 -11.25 10.10
N HIS A 368 2.48 -10.18 9.58
CA HIS A 368 3.12 -8.86 9.48
C HIS A 368 3.52 -8.32 10.85
N ASP A 369 2.64 -8.35 11.85
CA ASP A 369 2.94 -7.86 13.21
C ASP A 369 4.11 -8.62 13.86
N ILE A 370 4.11 -9.97 13.80
CA ILE A 370 5.19 -10.80 14.33
C ILE A 370 6.53 -10.48 13.65
N LEU A 371 6.53 -10.32 12.33
CA LEU A 371 7.74 -9.99 11.57
C LEU A 371 8.23 -8.56 11.88
N ALA A 372 7.31 -7.62 12.07
CA ALA A 372 7.62 -6.22 12.29
C ALA A 372 8.17 -5.97 13.70
N TYR A 373 7.70 -6.71 14.70
CA TYR A 373 8.14 -6.61 16.10
C TYR A 373 9.20 -7.62 16.51
N ILE A 374 9.77 -8.39 15.58
CA ILE A 374 10.73 -9.46 15.86
C ILE A 374 11.96 -9.02 16.70
N HIS A 375 12.28 -7.72 16.63
CA HIS A 375 13.37 -7.07 17.36
C HIS A 375 12.97 -6.66 18.80
N ASP A 376 11.70 -6.33 19.06
CA ASP A 376 11.16 -5.95 20.38
C ASP A 376 9.70 -6.44 20.56
N PRO A 377 9.51 -7.76 20.71
CA PRO A 377 8.16 -8.36 20.71
C PRO A 377 7.37 -8.13 21.99
N GLU A 378 8.03 -7.74 23.08
CA GLU A 378 7.43 -7.53 24.41
C GLU A 378 7.48 -6.07 24.85
N TYR A 379 7.81 -5.15 23.93
CA TYR A 379 7.94 -3.72 24.20
C TYR A 379 8.92 -3.38 25.35
N ARG A 380 9.99 -4.17 25.50
CA ARG A 380 10.99 -3.96 26.56
C ARG A 380 11.95 -2.82 26.25
N TYR A 381 12.10 -2.50 24.97
CA TYR A 381 13.07 -1.52 24.48
C TYR A 381 12.41 -0.25 23.94
N LEU A 382 11.07 -0.16 24.05
CA LEU A 382 10.27 0.97 23.59
C LEU A 382 10.45 1.24 22.07
N GLU A 383 10.76 0.20 21.30
CA GLU A 383 10.94 0.29 19.85
C GLU A 383 9.59 0.13 19.13
N ASP A 384 9.45 0.87 18.03
CA ASP A 384 8.31 0.78 17.11
C ASP A 384 8.49 -0.37 16.10
N PHE A 385 7.47 -0.68 15.32
CA PHE A 385 7.54 -1.73 14.29
C PHE A 385 8.59 -1.45 13.18
N GLY A 386 9.20 -2.51 12.64
CA GLY A 386 10.01 -2.47 11.41
C GLY A 386 9.16 -2.28 10.15
N VAL A 387 9.78 -2.31 8.96
CA VAL A 387 9.09 -2.03 7.68
C VAL A 387 7.92 -2.98 7.38
N MET A 388 7.97 -4.22 7.87
CA MET A 388 6.83 -5.16 7.73
C MET A 388 5.56 -4.69 8.43
N GLY A 389 5.66 -3.72 9.35
CA GLY A 389 4.53 -3.15 10.09
C GLY A 389 3.88 -1.95 9.41
N ASP A 390 4.27 -1.58 8.18
CA ASP A 390 3.71 -0.43 7.48
C ASP A 390 3.48 -0.76 6.01
N VAL A 391 2.24 -0.55 5.54
CA VAL A 391 1.82 -0.84 4.17
C VAL A 391 2.64 -0.06 3.14
N THR A 392 3.11 1.15 3.46
CA THR A 392 3.95 1.94 2.55
C THR A 392 5.37 1.41 2.40
N THR A 393 5.82 0.51 3.30
CA THR A 393 7.23 0.10 3.38
C THR A 393 7.44 -1.42 3.35
N ALA A 394 6.40 -2.22 3.59
CA ALA A 394 6.54 -3.68 3.76
C ALA A 394 7.15 -4.36 2.53
N MET A 395 6.82 -3.93 1.31
CA MET A 395 7.36 -4.51 0.08
C MET A 395 8.88 -4.32 -0.09
N ARG A 396 9.50 -3.42 0.70
CA ARG A 396 10.95 -3.21 0.68
C ARG A 396 11.73 -4.41 1.24
N ASP A 397 11.11 -5.14 2.16
CA ASP A 397 11.74 -6.24 2.87
C ASP A 397 11.70 -7.55 2.07
N PRO A 398 12.81 -8.27 1.86
CA PRO A 398 12.80 -9.60 1.26
C PRO A 398 11.82 -10.59 1.94
N VAL A 399 11.58 -10.47 3.25
CA VAL A 399 10.67 -11.37 3.97
C VAL A 399 9.21 -11.18 3.60
N PHE A 400 8.82 -10.00 3.10
CA PHE A 400 7.48 -9.76 2.57
C PHE A 400 7.11 -10.80 1.52
N TYR A 401 8.03 -11.05 0.59
CA TYR A 401 7.82 -11.98 -0.51
C TYR A 401 7.80 -13.44 -0.03
N ARG A 402 8.53 -13.77 1.04
CA ARG A 402 8.48 -15.11 1.64
C ARG A 402 7.17 -15.35 2.37
N TRP A 403 6.70 -14.35 3.12
CA TRP A 403 5.42 -14.38 3.80
C TRP A 403 4.26 -14.47 2.81
N HIS A 404 4.24 -13.59 1.81
CA HIS A 404 3.20 -13.58 0.78
C HIS A 404 3.24 -14.81 -0.13
N SER A 405 4.41 -15.43 -0.33
CA SER A 405 4.48 -16.74 -1.01
C SER A 405 3.86 -17.88 -0.19
N ASN A 406 3.91 -17.80 1.15
CA ASN A 406 3.20 -18.73 2.03
C ASN A 406 1.67 -18.51 1.93
N ILE A 407 1.23 -17.25 2.04
CA ILE A 407 -0.18 -16.87 1.91
C ILE A 407 -0.76 -17.26 0.54
N ASP A 408 -0.05 -16.96 -0.55
CA ASP A 408 -0.41 -17.39 -1.91
C ASP A 408 -0.44 -18.91 -2.06
N GLY A 409 0.41 -19.65 -1.33
CA GLY A 409 0.34 -21.12 -1.24
C GLY A 409 -0.97 -21.64 -0.65
N ILE A 410 -1.51 -20.97 0.37
CA ILE A 410 -2.81 -21.32 0.98
C ILE A 410 -3.94 -21.13 -0.04
N PHE A 411 -3.96 -20.01 -0.76
CA PHE A 411 -4.95 -19.78 -1.81
C PHE A 411 -4.83 -20.77 -2.97
N ARG A 412 -3.60 -21.08 -3.38
CA ARG A 412 -3.36 -22.09 -4.43
C ARG A 412 -3.86 -23.47 -4.02
N LYS A 413 -3.73 -23.87 -2.76
CA LYS A 413 -4.31 -25.13 -2.26
C LYS A 413 -5.81 -25.20 -2.56
N PHE A 414 -6.56 -24.10 -2.37
CA PHE A 414 -7.97 -24.03 -2.75
C PHE A 414 -8.17 -24.05 -4.27
N VAL A 415 -7.42 -23.26 -5.04
CA VAL A 415 -7.55 -23.25 -6.51
C VAL A 415 -7.28 -24.65 -7.11
N GLU A 416 -6.42 -25.44 -6.48
CA GLU A 416 -6.09 -26.80 -6.89
C GLU A 416 -7.17 -27.85 -6.53
N THR A 417 -8.15 -27.51 -5.69
CA THR A 417 -9.35 -28.35 -5.49
C THR A 417 -10.43 -28.13 -6.54
N LEU A 418 -10.32 -27.07 -7.35
CA LEU A 418 -11.30 -26.75 -8.38
C LEU A 418 -11.12 -27.62 -9.62
N GLU A 419 -12.24 -27.91 -10.29
CA GLU A 419 -12.21 -28.63 -11.56
C GLU A 419 -11.47 -27.82 -12.64
N PRO A 420 -10.59 -28.46 -13.44
CA PRO A 420 -9.97 -27.80 -14.57
C PRO A 420 -10.99 -27.22 -15.53
N TYR A 421 -10.71 -26.03 -16.08
CA TYR A 421 -11.59 -25.44 -17.08
C TYR A 421 -11.82 -26.38 -18.27
N THR A 422 -13.10 -26.57 -18.59
CA THR A 422 -13.54 -27.38 -19.73
C THR A 422 -13.20 -26.72 -21.06
N THR A 423 -13.15 -27.51 -22.14
CA THR A 423 -13.02 -27.00 -23.52
C THR A 423 -14.07 -25.93 -23.86
N ARG A 424 -15.27 -26.01 -23.27
CA ARG A 424 -16.33 -25.01 -23.47
C ARG A 424 -16.04 -23.69 -22.75
N GLN A 425 -15.45 -23.73 -21.56
CA GLN A 425 -15.07 -22.52 -20.80
C GLN A 425 -13.86 -21.82 -21.44
N LEU A 426 -12.92 -22.58 -22.01
CA LEU A 426 -11.73 -22.03 -22.69
C LEU A 426 -11.98 -21.67 -24.16
N GLY A 427 -12.91 -22.34 -24.83
CA GLY A 427 -13.17 -22.18 -26.24
C GLY A 427 -13.99 -20.93 -26.56
N PHE A 428 -13.69 -20.29 -27.69
CA PHE A 428 -14.50 -19.22 -28.26
C PHE A 428 -14.91 -19.56 -29.70
N ALA A 429 -16.03 -20.28 -29.85
CA ALA A 429 -16.43 -20.88 -31.13
C ALA A 429 -16.48 -19.88 -32.29
N GLY A 430 -15.82 -20.22 -33.40
CA GLY A 430 -15.71 -19.39 -34.60
C GLY A 430 -14.67 -18.26 -34.50
N ILE A 431 -13.97 -18.10 -33.38
CA ILE A 431 -12.89 -17.14 -33.22
C ILE A 431 -11.55 -17.89 -33.17
N ARG A 432 -10.62 -17.51 -34.04
CA ARG A 432 -9.25 -18.05 -34.07
C ARG A 432 -8.25 -16.91 -34.00
N VAL A 433 -7.33 -16.97 -33.02
CA VAL A 433 -6.15 -16.11 -33.00
C VAL A 433 -5.11 -16.71 -33.96
N ASN A 434 -4.75 -15.97 -34.99
CA ASN A 434 -3.81 -16.41 -36.02
C ASN A 434 -2.35 -16.07 -35.67
N SER A 435 -2.13 -14.92 -35.05
CA SER A 435 -0.81 -14.48 -34.60
C SER A 435 -0.91 -13.44 -33.49
N ILE A 436 0.09 -13.39 -32.64
CA ILE A 436 0.33 -12.34 -31.65
C ILE A 436 1.79 -11.90 -31.76
N ASN A 437 2.04 -10.60 -31.92
CA ASN A 437 3.37 -10.02 -31.85
C ASN A 437 3.39 -8.82 -30.92
N ALA A 438 4.53 -8.54 -30.30
CA ALA A 438 4.81 -7.27 -29.63
C ALA A 438 5.89 -6.50 -30.39
N ARG A 439 5.70 -5.22 -30.66
CA ARG A 439 6.67 -4.40 -31.42
C ARG A 439 6.91 -3.07 -30.72
N ILE A 440 8.17 -2.75 -30.48
CA ILE A 440 8.59 -1.42 -29.98
C ILE A 440 8.18 -0.36 -31.01
N ASN A 441 7.69 0.79 -30.53
CA ASN A 441 7.18 1.89 -31.35
C ASN A 441 8.31 2.70 -32.00
N ARG A 442 9.17 2.04 -32.78
CA ARG A 442 10.30 2.62 -33.52
C ARG A 442 10.42 1.96 -34.91
N PRO A 443 10.76 2.72 -35.97
CA PRO A 443 11.05 2.13 -37.29
C PRO A 443 12.08 1.01 -37.20
N ASN A 444 11.84 -0.10 -37.90
CA ASN A 444 12.72 -1.26 -38.00
C ASN A 444 13.02 -2.00 -36.67
N ALA A 445 12.23 -1.78 -35.61
CA ALA A 445 12.35 -2.58 -34.39
C ALA A 445 11.99 -4.06 -34.66
N PRO A 446 12.80 -5.02 -34.17
CA PRO A 446 12.48 -6.43 -34.29
C PRO A 446 11.17 -6.77 -33.56
N ALA A 447 10.39 -7.68 -34.13
CA ALA A 447 9.19 -8.18 -33.47
C ALA A 447 9.60 -9.08 -32.28
N ASN A 448 8.75 -9.09 -31.25
CA ASN A 448 8.85 -9.94 -30.07
C ASN A 448 10.11 -9.72 -29.23
N VAL A 449 10.60 -8.48 -29.20
CA VAL A 449 11.67 -8.00 -28.32
C VAL A 449 11.13 -6.84 -27.50
N LEU A 450 11.17 -6.97 -26.17
CA LEU A 450 10.89 -5.90 -25.23
C LEU A 450 12.22 -5.35 -24.70
N LEU A 451 12.31 -4.04 -24.55
CA LEU A 451 13.52 -3.36 -24.07
C LEU A 451 13.23 -2.67 -22.75
N THR A 452 14.08 -2.91 -21.75
CA THR A 452 14.08 -2.18 -20.47
C THR A 452 15.37 -1.38 -20.30
N TYR A 453 15.31 -0.34 -19.48
CA TYR A 453 16.43 0.55 -19.17
C TYR A 453 16.20 1.26 -17.82
N TRP A 454 17.24 1.91 -17.31
CA TRP A 454 17.14 2.77 -16.14
C TRP A 454 16.69 4.18 -16.55
N GLN A 455 15.64 4.69 -15.92
CA GLN A 455 15.20 6.07 -16.07
C GLN A 455 15.46 6.84 -14.79
N LYS A 456 16.02 8.05 -14.93
CA LYS A 456 16.12 9.03 -13.84
C LYS A 456 14.91 9.96 -13.90
N SER A 457 14.16 10.04 -12.81
CA SER A 457 12.96 10.87 -12.66
C SER A 457 13.12 11.80 -11.46
N GLN A 458 12.26 12.83 -11.37
CA GLN A 458 12.27 13.80 -10.29
C GLN A 458 10.91 13.82 -9.58
N VAL A 459 10.93 14.10 -8.28
CA VAL A 459 9.73 14.28 -7.46
C VAL A 459 9.94 15.49 -6.54
N ASP A 460 8.92 16.33 -6.42
CA ASP A 460 8.90 17.41 -5.45
C ASP A 460 8.51 16.87 -4.09
N LEU A 461 9.39 17.04 -3.10
CA LEU A 461 9.20 16.56 -1.74
C LEU A 461 8.86 17.68 -0.75
N ALA A 462 8.76 18.93 -1.22
CA ALA A 462 8.56 20.09 -0.35
C ALA A 462 7.36 19.91 0.59
N ALA A 463 6.20 19.48 0.07
CA ALA A 463 4.95 19.35 0.82
C ALA A 463 5.02 18.41 2.05
N GLY A 464 6.03 17.54 2.13
CA GLY A 464 6.25 16.60 3.23
C GLY A 464 7.42 16.99 4.15
N LEU A 465 8.08 18.12 3.91
CA LEU A 465 9.19 18.62 4.73
C LEU A 465 8.68 19.55 5.83
N ASP A 466 7.88 19.06 6.77
CA ASP A 466 7.30 19.88 7.85
C ASP A 466 8.32 20.83 8.51
N PHE A 467 7.92 22.09 8.69
CA PHE A 467 8.74 23.20 9.22
C PHE A 467 10.02 23.47 8.40
N GLY A 468 10.04 23.02 7.14
CA GLY A 468 11.09 23.24 6.18
C GLY A 468 10.89 24.49 5.34
N PRO A 469 11.76 24.69 4.33
CA PRO A 469 11.67 25.83 3.44
C PRO A 469 10.38 25.82 2.59
N ARG A 470 9.99 27.03 2.20
CA ARG A 470 8.97 27.30 1.18
C ARG A 470 9.52 27.03 -0.23
N GLY A 471 8.63 26.87 -1.20
CA GLY A 471 8.93 26.53 -2.59
C GLY A 471 9.32 25.08 -2.79
N ASN A 472 9.37 24.67 -4.05
CA ASN A 472 9.63 23.28 -4.43
C ASN A 472 11.08 22.86 -4.10
N VAL A 473 11.26 21.62 -3.66
CA VAL A 473 12.59 21.03 -3.46
C VAL A 473 12.55 19.61 -4.03
N PHE A 474 13.28 19.42 -5.12
CA PHE A 474 13.23 18.19 -5.89
C PHE A 474 14.28 17.18 -5.44
N ALA A 475 13.86 15.93 -5.36
CA ALA A 475 14.76 14.78 -5.32
C ALA A 475 14.72 14.05 -6.67
N SER A 476 15.84 13.49 -7.10
CA SER A 476 15.90 12.61 -8.26
C SER A 476 16.12 11.16 -7.82
N PHE A 477 15.52 10.23 -8.55
CA PHE A 477 15.67 8.80 -8.28
C PHE A 477 15.74 8.03 -9.59
N THR A 478 16.38 6.86 -9.55
CA THR A 478 16.51 5.97 -10.71
C THR A 478 15.60 4.76 -10.52
N HIS A 479 14.81 4.44 -11.53
CA HIS A 479 13.87 3.32 -11.52
C HIS A 479 13.86 2.57 -12.85
N LEU A 480 13.33 1.34 -12.84
CA LEU A 480 13.17 0.53 -14.05
C LEU A 480 12.15 1.20 -14.99
N GLN A 481 12.43 1.14 -16.29
CA GLN A 481 11.54 1.61 -17.34
C GLN A 481 11.59 0.66 -18.54
N HIS A 482 10.57 0.70 -19.40
CA HIS A 482 10.54 0.00 -20.68
C HIS A 482 10.34 0.95 -21.87
N ALA A 483 10.78 0.51 -23.05
CA ALA A 483 10.44 1.20 -24.30
C ALA A 483 8.95 0.98 -24.61
N PRO A 484 8.20 2.01 -25.04
CA PRO A 484 6.81 1.85 -25.47
C PRO A 484 6.69 0.85 -26.62
N PHE A 485 5.69 -0.03 -26.56
CA PHE A 485 5.45 -1.07 -27.56
C PHE A 485 3.95 -1.29 -27.78
N THR A 486 3.61 -1.96 -28.88
CA THR A 486 2.23 -2.26 -29.29
C THR A 486 2.05 -3.77 -29.50
N TYR A 487 0.91 -4.32 -29.09
CA TYR A 487 0.50 -5.68 -29.45
C TYR A 487 -0.21 -5.72 -30.80
N GLU A 488 0.29 -6.52 -31.73
CA GLU A 488 -0.31 -6.80 -33.03
C GLU A 488 -0.97 -8.20 -33.00
N ILE A 489 -2.29 -8.24 -32.83
CA ILE A 489 -3.05 -9.50 -32.71
C ILE A 489 -3.94 -9.68 -33.95
N LYS A 490 -3.70 -10.74 -34.74
CA LYS A 490 -4.53 -11.08 -35.90
C LYS A 490 -5.55 -12.15 -35.51
N VAL A 491 -6.82 -11.86 -35.71
CA VAL A 491 -7.94 -12.75 -35.34
C VAL A 491 -8.84 -12.97 -36.55
N THR A 492 -9.23 -14.22 -36.79
CA THR A 492 -10.28 -14.59 -37.76
C THR A 492 -11.58 -14.88 -37.04
N ASN A 493 -12.66 -14.25 -37.49
CA ASN A 493 -14.02 -14.59 -37.12
C ASN A 493 -14.71 -15.35 -38.26
N SER A 494 -15.02 -16.63 -38.06
CA SER A 494 -15.71 -17.49 -39.02
C SER A 494 -17.17 -17.77 -38.64
N SER A 495 -17.75 -16.97 -37.75
CA SER A 495 -19.11 -17.20 -37.24
C SER A 495 -20.23 -16.58 -38.06
N GLY A 496 -19.90 -15.80 -39.10
CA GLY A 496 -20.88 -15.16 -39.99
C GLY A 496 -21.54 -13.90 -39.41
N SER A 497 -21.23 -13.52 -38.17
CA SER A 497 -21.67 -12.26 -37.55
C SER A 497 -20.60 -11.70 -36.60
N PRO A 498 -20.58 -10.37 -36.35
CA PRO A 498 -19.64 -9.78 -35.40
C PRO A 498 -19.80 -10.37 -34.00
N LYS A 499 -18.69 -10.66 -33.32
CA LYS A 499 -18.67 -11.15 -31.94
C LYS A 499 -17.89 -10.20 -31.04
N ARG A 500 -18.42 -9.98 -29.83
CA ARG A 500 -17.72 -9.27 -28.77
C ARG A 500 -16.90 -10.25 -27.94
N GLY A 501 -15.62 -9.99 -27.80
CA GLY A 501 -14.68 -10.78 -27.01
C GLY A 501 -13.97 -9.95 -25.95
N THR A 502 -13.17 -10.62 -25.12
CA THR A 502 -12.20 -9.97 -24.22
C THR A 502 -10.81 -10.53 -24.55
N ALA A 503 -9.89 -9.67 -24.96
CA ALA A 503 -8.48 -10.02 -25.06
C ALA A 503 -7.88 -10.05 -23.65
N ARG A 504 -7.16 -11.12 -23.31
CA ARG A 504 -6.44 -11.27 -22.04
C ARG A 504 -5.00 -11.67 -22.38
N ILE A 505 -4.04 -10.82 -22.06
CA ILE A 505 -2.64 -10.99 -22.43
C ILE A 505 -1.84 -11.26 -21.16
N PHE A 506 -1.06 -12.35 -21.18
CA PHE A 506 -0.18 -12.71 -20.09
C PHE A 506 1.24 -12.97 -20.59
N LEU A 507 2.22 -12.76 -19.71
CA LEU A 507 3.64 -13.05 -19.94
C LEU A 507 4.14 -14.03 -18.87
N ALA A 508 4.99 -14.98 -19.25
CA ALA A 508 5.61 -15.92 -18.31
C ALA A 508 7.05 -16.24 -18.73
N PRO A 509 7.94 -16.57 -17.79
CA PRO A 509 9.30 -17.00 -18.10
C PRO A 509 9.26 -18.39 -18.72
N LYS A 510 10.20 -18.68 -19.64
CA LYS A 510 10.37 -20.01 -20.23
C LYS A 510 11.27 -20.91 -19.38
N VAL A 511 12.26 -20.30 -18.74
CA VAL A 511 13.30 -20.98 -17.96
C VAL A 511 13.43 -20.37 -16.57
N ASP A 512 13.96 -21.15 -15.63
CA ASP A 512 14.36 -20.70 -14.30
C ASP A 512 15.74 -20.01 -14.28
N GLU A 513 16.27 -19.68 -13.10
CA GLU A 513 17.57 -19.03 -12.92
C GLU A 513 18.77 -19.87 -13.41
N ARG A 514 18.56 -21.18 -13.61
CA ARG A 514 19.58 -22.14 -14.10
C ARG A 514 19.52 -22.30 -15.61
N GLY A 515 18.56 -21.68 -16.29
CA GLY A 515 18.29 -21.89 -17.71
C GLY A 515 17.52 -23.19 -18.00
N THR A 516 16.89 -23.81 -16.99
CA THR A 516 16.10 -25.04 -17.16
C THR A 516 14.66 -24.68 -17.53
N ASN A 517 14.10 -25.35 -18.54
CA ASN A 517 12.71 -25.14 -18.96
C ASN A 517 11.73 -25.47 -17.82
N LEU A 518 10.80 -24.54 -17.56
CA LEU A 518 9.73 -24.73 -16.57
C LEU A 518 8.65 -25.67 -17.11
N LYS A 519 8.14 -26.57 -16.26
CA LYS A 519 6.96 -27.36 -16.59
C LYS A 519 5.72 -26.49 -16.56
N PHE A 520 4.66 -26.87 -17.28
CA PHE A 520 3.42 -26.10 -17.33
C PHE A 520 2.84 -25.78 -15.95
N ASN A 521 2.81 -26.75 -15.03
CA ASN A 521 2.27 -26.53 -13.67
C ASN A 521 3.12 -25.57 -12.82
N GLU A 522 4.40 -25.42 -13.13
CA GLU A 522 5.27 -24.40 -12.50
C GLU A 522 5.04 -23.05 -13.18
N GLN A 523 5.08 -23.04 -14.51
CA GLN A 523 4.94 -21.84 -15.34
C GLN A 523 3.58 -21.16 -15.18
N ARG A 524 2.47 -21.93 -15.02
CA ARG A 524 1.11 -21.38 -14.83
C ARG A 524 1.01 -20.42 -13.63
N THR A 525 1.84 -20.65 -12.61
CA THR A 525 1.89 -19.81 -11.39
C THR A 525 2.71 -18.53 -11.56
N LEU A 526 3.37 -18.37 -12.70
CA LEU A 526 4.23 -17.24 -13.05
C LEU A 526 3.69 -16.45 -14.24
N TYR A 527 2.48 -16.72 -14.71
CA TYR A 527 1.85 -15.86 -15.71
C TYR A 527 1.42 -14.55 -15.07
N ILE A 528 2.02 -13.46 -15.54
CA ILE A 528 1.69 -12.11 -15.13
C ILE A 528 0.71 -11.48 -16.13
N GLU A 529 -0.39 -10.92 -15.65
CA GLU A 529 -1.35 -10.20 -16.49
C GLU A 529 -0.69 -8.93 -17.00
N MET A 530 -0.68 -8.77 -18.32
CA MET A 530 -0.10 -7.62 -19.01
C MET A 530 -1.18 -6.67 -19.52
N ASP A 531 -2.33 -7.19 -19.94
CA ASP A 531 -3.45 -6.39 -20.42
C ASP A 531 -4.77 -7.19 -20.46
N LYS A 532 -5.91 -6.48 -20.37
CA LYS A 532 -7.27 -7.04 -20.48
C LYS A 532 -8.25 -5.99 -21.00
N PHE A 533 -8.79 -6.20 -22.20
CA PHE A 533 -9.69 -5.24 -22.86
C PHE A 533 -10.76 -5.89 -23.75
N GLY A 534 -11.86 -5.18 -23.95
CA GLY A 534 -12.94 -5.61 -24.85
C GLY A 534 -12.58 -5.43 -26.31
N VAL A 535 -12.94 -6.39 -27.16
CA VAL A 535 -12.71 -6.36 -28.61
C VAL A 535 -13.96 -6.71 -29.38
N ASN A 536 -14.13 -6.10 -30.56
CA ASN A 536 -15.17 -6.47 -31.51
C ASN A 536 -14.50 -7.22 -32.69
N CYS A 537 -14.69 -8.53 -32.75
CA CYS A 537 -14.24 -9.38 -33.83
C CYS A 537 -15.24 -9.29 -34.98
N LYS A 538 -14.89 -8.54 -36.03
CA LYS A 538 -15.72 -8.39 -37.24
C LYS A 538 -15.60 -9.61 -38.13
#